data_AF-I7M1G6-F1
#
_entry.id   AF-I7M1G6-F1
#
_cell.length_a   1.000
_cell.length_b   1.000
_cell.length_c   1.000
_cell.angle_alpha   90.00
_cell.angle_beta   90.00
_cell.angle_gamma   90.00
#
_symmetry.space_group_name_H-M   'P 1'
#
loop_
_entity.id
_entity.type
_entity.pdbx_description
1 polymer ?
#
loop_
_entity_poly.entity_id
_entity_poly.type
_entity_poly.pdbx_seq_one_letter_code
_entity_poly.pdbx_strand_id
1 'polypeptide(L)'
;MDLYFPQLTDILRCVNKNQIQLIEFTQAMLQIQQLCKLKANIILVDLQFQRCFYCKIDIKQYQMDEYNTLPCGHVYHLKCLSQIAIQNCPNLDFENAYIECGFCQQLLTTSQIRKSVPTQFIQQREQYMLNQQAIKLEQEDRQLRQQQAMNKQFTCNICQDEKNINNEGRTLNCGCQFCEDCLREYALQKIKNGEFYENQIFCPNSCKKQGSFLDTFMIKDLLKDENEVYYQKMIDFRAKDYERDPNFKLIKCPGYLLKSQNSKELSIMKQNQIDDFRMKKISIPSGFTIHECQNMWEYDQRDNLKQTKCNICQYEFCLFGCEKTHQGFTCEQFKQWLIENSVVDQEFQKLVQRDKLFQCPKCQSYIQKNGGCNHMTCRRPGCGKEFCCVCLADHPCGKH
;
A
#
# COMPACT_ATOMS: atom_id res chain seq x y z
N MET A 1 50.79 36.02 12.79
CA MET A 1 49.97 35.36 11.77
C MET A 1 50.92 34.71 10.78
N ASP A 2 50.98 33.38 10.82
CA ASP A 2 51.83 32.56 9.97
C ASP A 2 51.39 32.65 8.51
N LEU A 3 52.23 33.24 7.65
CA LEU A 3 52.04 33.24 6.21
C LEU A 3 53.04 32.27 5.58
N TYR A 4 52.52 31.10 5.20
CA TYR A 4 53.28 30.03 4.54
C TYR A 4 53.52 30.41 3.07
N PHE A 5 54.75 30.77 2.71
CA PHE A 5 55.16 31.03 1.32
C PHE A 5 56.14 29.94 0.86
N PRO A 6 55.73 29.00 -0.01
CA PRO A 6 56.58 27.87 -0.44
C PRO A 6 57.88 28.29 -1.13
N GLN A 7 57.89 29.45 -1.80
CA GLN A 7 59.04 29.96 -2.54
C GLN A 7 60.04 30.72 -1.65
N LEU A 8 59.60 31.24 -0.50
CA LEU A 8 60.48 31.89 0.49
C LEU A 8 61.35 30.85 1.20
N THR A 9 60.81 29.65 1.43
CA THR A 9 61.58 28.50 1.92
C THR A 9 62.67 28.03 0.96
N ASP A 10 62.48 28.18 -0.35
CA ASP A 10 63.49 27.81 -1.34
C ASP A 10 64.61 28.85 -1.47
N ILE A 11 64.27 30.15 -1.38
CA ILE A 11 65.28 31.23 -1.32
C ILE A 11 66.11 31.11 -0.02
N LEU A 12 65.47 30.79 1.11
CA LEU A 12 66.13 30.58 2.41
C LEU A 12 66.90 29.25 2.52
N ARG A 13 66.79 28.32 1.55
CA ARG A 13 67.63 27.11 1.48
C ARG A 13 69.02 27.39 0.92
N CYS A 14 69.18 28.43 0.12
CA CYS A 14 70.47 28.80 -0.48
C CYS A 14 71.38 29.60 0.46
N VAL A 15 70.86 30.12 1.58
CA VAL A 15 71.63 30.94 2.51
C VAL A 15 71.56 30.34 3.91
N ASN A 16 72.73 30.11 4.50
CA ASN A 16 72.89 29.39 5.76
C ASN A 16 72.05 30.05 6.87
N LYS A 17 71.06 29.33 7.40
CA LYS A 17 69.95 29.84 8.24
C LYS A 17 70.38 30.59 9.51
N ASN A 18 71.64 30.49 9.93
CA ASN A 18 72.15 31.04 11.19
C ASN A 18 72.86 32.40 11.07
N GLN A 19 72.82 33.09 9.90
CA GLN A 19 73.55 34.36 9.70
C GLN A 19 72.71 35.50 9.12
N ILE A 20 71.39 35.42 9.22
CA ILE A 20 70.48 36.38 8.60
C ILE A 20 69.58 37.04 9.64
N GLN A 21 69.52 38.37 9.63
CA GLN A 21 68.50 39.13 10.36
C GLN A 21 67.59 39.86 9.37
N LEU A 22 66.29 39.68 9.56
CA LEU A 22 65.24 40.31 8.75
C LEU A 22 64.99 41.73 9.28
N ILE A 23 65.15 42.75 8.43
CA ILE A 23 65.12 44.15 8.87
C ILE A 23 63.77 44.79 8.59
N GLU A 24 63.21 44.60 7.40
CA GLU A 24 61.94 45.22 7.01
C GLU A 24 61.22 44.42 5.91
N PHE A 25 59.88 44.40 5.95
CA PHE A 25 59.04 43.71 4.97
C PHE A 25 57.80 44.54 4.62
N THR A 26 57.60 44.82 3.33
CA THR A 26 56.37 45.44 2.79
C THR A 26 55.91 44.71 1.53
N GLN A 27 54.70 45.03 1.04
CA GLN A 27 54.14 44.45 -0.21
C GLN A 27 55.03 44.66 -1.45
N ALA A 28 56.01 45.57 -1.43
CA ALA A 28 56.86 45.89 -2.56
C ALA A 28 58.37 45.63 -2.34
N MET A 29 58.81 45.26 -1.13
CA MET A 29 60.25 45.06 -0.86
C MET A 29 60.53 44.12 0.32
N LEU A 30 61.59 43.31 0.20
CA LEU A 30 62.13 42.45 1.25
C LEU A 30 63.62 42.79 1.44
N GLN A 31 64.01 43.28 2.63
CA GLN A 31 65.40 43.65 2.91
C GLN A 31 66.01 42.77 4.00
N ILE A 32 67.20 42.21 3.72
CA ILE A 32 67.86 41.21 4.55
C ILE A 32 69.34 41.60 4.76
N GLN A 33 69.87 41.47 5.98
CA GLN A 33 71.29 41.69 6.26
C GLN A 33 71.97 40.38 6.70
N GLN A 34 73.09 40.04 6.04
CA GLN A 34 73.93 38.90 6.38
C GLN A 34 75.07 39.33 7.32
N LEU A 35 75.32 38.59 8.40
CA LEU A 35 76.30 38.94 9.45
C LEU A 35 77.78 38.72 9.05
N CYS A 36 78.10 38.37 7.80
CA CYS A 36 79.47 38.29 7.29
C CYS A 36 79.68 39.25 6.10
N LYS A 37 80.10 40.48 6.41
CA LYS A 37 80.79 41.52 5.59
C LYS A 37 80.38 41.82 4.13
N LEU A 38 79.35 41.20 3.54
CA LEU A 38 78.83 41.55 2.21
C LEU A 38 77.32 41.76 2.29
N LYS A 39 76.86 43.00 2.02
CA LYS A 39 75.43 43.31 1.87
C LYS A 39 74.97 42.81 0.51
N ALA A 40 73.99 41.91 0.47
CA ALA A 40 73.31 41.52 -0.76
C ALA A 40 71.87 42.06 -0.72
N ASN A 41 71.49 42.87 -1.72
CA ASN A 41 70.12 43.33 -1.91
C ASN A 41 69.45 42.44 -2.97
N ILE A 42 68.38 41.74 -2.60
CA ILE A 42 67.53 41.00 -3.54
C ILE A 42 66.32 41.89 -3.84
N ILE A 43 66.19 42.36 -5.09
CA ILE A 43 65.02 43.11 -5.56
C ILE A 43 64.09 42.12 -6.27
N LEU A 44 62.92 41.86 -5.71
CA LEU A 44 61.85 41.11 -6.38
C LEU A 44 61.06 42.10 -7.24
N VAL A 45 60.96 41.85 -8.55
CA VAL A 45 60.20 42.70 -9.48
C VAL A 45 58.77 42.13 -9.62
N ASP A 46 57.78 42.94 -9.20
CA ASP A 46 56.32 42.86 -9.43
C ASP A 46 55.71 41.49 -9.81
N LEU A 47 55.32 40.70 -8.81
CA LEU A 47 54.38 39.57 -9.00
C LEU A 47 52.95 40.09 -8.89
N GLN A 48 52.34 40.52 -10.00
CA GLN A 48 50.93 40.95 -10.00
C GLN A 48 49.98 39.75 -9.95
N PHE A 49 49.57 39.35 -8.74
CA PHE A 49 48.52 38.35 -8.54
C PHE A 49 47.14 38.97 -8.85
N GLN A 50 46.49 38.54 -9.93
CA GLN A 50 45.09 38.90 -10.19
C GLN A 50 44.18 38.02 -9.32
N ARG A 51 43.27 38.62 -8.56
CA ARG A 51 42.31 37.89 -7.71
C ARG A 51 40.96 37.75 -8.40
N CYS A 52 40.34 36.58 -8.27
CA CYS A 52 38.95 36.42 -8.69
C CYS A 52 38.05 37.38 -7.90
N PHE A 53 37.29 38.21 -8.61
CA PHE A 53 36.44 39.21 -7.96
C PHE A 53 35.27 38.63 -7.18
N TYR A 54 34.89 37.38 -7.45
CA TYR A 54 33.84 36.66 -6.71
C TYR A 54 34.39 35.99 -5.45
N CYS A 55 35.30 35.03 -5.57
CA CYS A 55 35.78 34.23 -4.42
C CYS A 55 37.01 34.81 -3.72
N LYS A 56 37.62 35.89 -4.25
CA LYS A 56 38.80 36.57 -3.71
C LYS A 56 40.08 35.71 -3.63
N ILE A 57 40.07 34.53 -4.24
CA ILE A 57 41.23 33.63 -4.37
C ILE A 57 42.11 34.09 -5.55
N ASP A 58 43.43 33.99 -5.39
CA ASP A 58 44.42 34.35 -6.40
C ASP A 58 44.31 33.44 -7.64
N ILE A 59 44.31 34.05 -8.83
CA ILE A 59 44.33 33.37 -10.12
C ILE A 59 45.80 33.11 -10.47
N LYS A 60 46.17 31.84 -10.59
CA LYS A 60 47.52 31.44 -10.97
C LYS A 60 47.71 31.71 -12.47
N GLN A 61 48.61 32.64 -12.82
CA GLN A 61 48.86 33.10 -14.21
C GLN A 61 49.28 32.00 -15.21
N TYR A 62 49.52 30.76 -14.77
CA TYR A 62 49.96 29.65 -15.63
C TYR A 62 48.83 28.70 -16.08
N GLN A 63 47.57 28.97 -15.72
CA GLN A 63 46.40 28.22 -16.16
C GLN A 63 45.39 29.16 -16.84
N MET A 64 45.67 29.52 -18.10
CA MET A 64 44.83 30.43 -18.91
C MET A 64 43.40 29.93 -19.10
N ASP A 65 43.17 28.62 -18.98
CA ASP A 65 41.88 27.96 -19.22
C ASP A 65 40.94 27.96 -18.00
N GLU A 66 41.30 28.60 -16.89
CA GLU A 66 40.51 28.55 -15.62
C GLU A 66 39.85 29.88 -15.24
N TYR A 67 40.09 30.96 -15.98
CA TYR A 67 39.55 32.29 -15.68
C TYR A 67 39.05 33.04 -16.91
N ASN A 68 38.20 34.05 -16.69
CA ASN A 68 37.68 34.93 -17.72
C ASN A 68 37.85 36.39 -17.29
N THR A 69 38.25 37.24 -18.23
CA THR A 69 38.36 38.69 -18.01
C THR A 69 37.19 39.37 -18.71
N LEU A 70 36.35 40.05 -17.94
CA LEU A 70 35.21 40.79 -18.48
C LEU A 70 35.69 42.08 -19.19
N PRO A 71 34.91 42.67 -20.10
CA PRO A 71 35.28 43.93 -20.79
C PRO A 71 35.51 45.11 -19.84
N CYS A 72 34.92 45.05 -18.64
CA CYS A 72 35.18 46.00 -17.56
C CYS A 72 36.55 45.82 -16.89
N GLY A 73 37.37 44.87 -17.33
CA GLY A 73 38.70 44.57 -16.78
C GLY A 73 38.70 43.64 -15.56
N HIS A 74 37.53 43.26 -15.03
CA HIS A 74 37.43 42.40 -13.86
C HIS A 74 37.59 40.92 -14.21
N VAL A 75 38.33 40.20 -13.37
CA VAL A 75 38.71 38.79 -13.60
C VAL A 75 37.94 37.85 -12.67
N TYR A 76 37.39 36.77 -13.22
CA TYR A 76 36.64 35.76 -12.49
C TYR A 76 37.15 34.36 -12.84
N HIS A 77 37.18 33.44 -11.87
CA HIS A 77 37.29 32.02 -12.23
C HIS A 77 36.09 31.63 -13.10
N LEU A 78 36.32 30.78 -14.11
CA LEU A 78 35.24 30.28 -14.96
C LEU A 78 34.16 29.63 -14.10
N LYS A 79 34.53 28.79 -13.12
CA LYS A 79 33.60 28.16 -12.18
C LYS A 79 32.76 29.16 -11.38
N CYS A 80 33.36 30.26 -10.94
CA CYS A 80 32.64 31.31 -10.19
C CYS A 80 31.66 32.05 -11.11
N LEU A 81 32.08 32.32 -12.35
CA LEU A 81 31.24 32.95 -13.35
C LEU A 81 30.09 32.02 -13.78
N SER A 82 30.34 30.70 -13.92
CA SER A 82 29.29 29.70 -14.16
C SER A 82 28.27 29.71 -13.03
N GLN A 83 28.71 29.79 -11.77
CA GLN A 83 27.80 29.80 -10.63
C GLN A 83 26.89 31.02 -10.63
N ILE A 84 27.45 32.21 -10.90
CA ILE A 84 26.68 33.45 -11.05
C ILE A 84 25.68 33.30 -12.20
N ALA A 85 26.10 32.72 -13.32
CA ALA A 85 25.23 32.49 -14.48
C ALA A 85 24.09 31.51 -14.19
N ILE A 86 24.37 30.41 -13.50
CA ILE A 86 23.38 29.38 -13.16
C ILE A 86 22.36 29.92 -12.15
N GLN A 87 22.79 30.73 -11.18
CA GLN A 87 21.90 31.31 -10.17
C GLN A 87 20.93 32.33 -10.77
N ASN A 88 21.42 33.18 -11.70
CA ASN A 88 20.60 34.25 -12.28
C ASN A 88 19.79 33.79 -13.50
N CYS A 89 20.13 32.66 -14.12
CA CYS A 89 19.46 32.16 -15.33
C CYS A 89 19.09 30.67 -15.21
N PRO A 90 18.12 30.32 -14.34
CA PRO A 90 17.75 28.93 -14.12
C PRO A 90 17.19 28.27 -15.40
N ASN A 91 16.59 28.99 -16.33
CA ASN A 91 15.99 28.38 -17.53
C ASN A 91 16.94 28.31 -18.74
N LEU A 92 18.24 28.62 -18.58
CA LEU A 92 19.21 28.76 -19.70
C LEU A 92 18.79 29.78 -20.77
N ASP A 93 17.82 30.64 -20.47
CA ASP A 93 17.46 31.76 -21.32
C ASP A 93 18.53 32.86 -21.20
N PHE A 94 19.64 32.62 -21.87
CA PHE A 94 20.78 33.52 -21.89
C PHE A 94 20.53 34.76 -22.75
N GLU A 95 19.47 34.77 -23.57
CA GLU A 95 19.11 35.93 -24.40
C GLU A 95 18.39 36.99 -23.57
N ASN A 96 17.60 36.58 -22.56
CA ASN A 96 16.94 37.49 -21.62
C ASN A 96 17.63 37.56 -20.25
N ALA A 97 18.87 37.06 -20.15
CA ALA A 97 19.67 37.01 -18.94
C ALA A 97 20.27 38.38 -18.57
N TYR A 98 19.78 39.00 -17.49
CA TYR A 98 20.40 40.19 -16.91
C TYR A 98 21.43 39.79 -15.85
N ILE A 99 22.64 39.48 -16.27
CA ILE A 99 23.75 39.20 -15.36
C ILE A 99 24.66 40.42 -15.31
N GLU A 100 24.84 40.98 -14.12
CA GLU A 100 25.74 42.11 -13.90
C GLU A 100 27.09 41.65 -13.33
N CYS A 101 28.14 42.39 -13.66
CA CYS A 101 29.42 42.25 -12.98
C CYS A 101 29.23 42.64 -11.51
N GLY A 102 29.44 41.71 -10.58
CA GLY A 102 29.29 41.95 -9.14
C GLY A 102 30.24 42.99 -8.53
N PHE A 103 31.04 43.71 -9.33
CA PHE A 103 31.89 44.81 -8.90
C PHE A 103 31.51 46.15 -9.54
N CYS A 104 31.38 46.21 -10.87
CA CYS A 104 31.07 47.45 -11.58
C CYS A 104 29.63 47.55 -12.11
N GLN A 105 28.79 46.55 -11.85
CA GLN A 105 27.38 46.45 -12.27
C GLN A 105 27.15 46.51 -13.79
N GLN A 106 28.21 46.42 -14.59
CA GLN A 106 28.07 46.35 -16.05
C GLN A 106 27.44 45.01 -16.45
N LEU A 107 26.45 45.06 -17.33
CA LEU A 107 25.78 43.87 -17.87
C LEU A 107 26.74 43.02 -18.72
N LEU A 108 26.72 41.72 -18.47
CA LEU A 108 27.44 40.72 -19.25
C LEU A 108 26.67 40.41 -20.53
N THR A 109 27.40 40.24 -21.62
CA THR A 109 26.82 39.81 -22.90
C THR A 109 26.50 38.31 -22.89
N THR A 110 25.53 37.90 -23.71
CA THR A 110 25.13 36.50 -23.89
C THR A 110 26.30 35.59 -24.25
N SER A 111 27.27 36.10 -25.03
CA SER A 111 28.51 35.39 -25.39
C SER A 111 29.42 35.14 -24.17
N GLN A 112 29.55 36.12 -23.26
CA GLN A 112 30.36 35.97 -22.05
C GLN A 112 29.74 34.97 -21.07
N ILE A 113 28.42 35.00 -20.94
CA ILE A 113 27.67 34.07 -20.10
C ILE A 113 27.80 32.65 -20.67
N ARG A 114 27.60 32.46 -21.98
CA ARG A 114 27.71 31.16 -22.64
C ARG A 114 29.12 30.56 -22.53
N LYS A 115 30.17 31.37 -22.67
CA LYS A 115 31.57 30.92 -22.48
C LYS A 115 31.87 30.52 -21.03
N SER A 116 31.12 31.05 -20.08
CA SER A 116 31.32 30.76 -18.66
C SER A 116 30.65 29.48 -18.18
N VAL A 117 29.64 28.96 -18.90
CA VAL A 117 28.90 27.76 -18.50
C VAL A 117 29.44 26.55 -19.26
N PRO A 118 29.84 25.45 -18.58
CA PRO A 118 30.32 24.25 -19.26
C PRO A 118 29.27 23.67 -20.22
N THR A 119 29.68 23.31 -21.44
CA THR A 119 28.78 22.73 -22.47
C THR A 119 28.03 21.50 -21.96
N GLN A 120 28.68 20.67 -21.13
CA GLN A 120 28.04 19.49 -20.51
C GLN A 120 26.85 19.87 -19.61
N PHE A 121 26.93 21.01 -18.91
CA PHE A 121 25.83 21.48 -18.07
C PHE A 121 24.64 21.96 -18.91
N ILE A 122 24.93 22.64 -20.03
CA ILE A 122 23.89 23.06 -20.99
C ILE A 122 23.17 21.82 -21.54
N GLN A 123 23.93 20.83 -22.02
CA GLN A 123 23.37 19.57 -22.57
C GLN A 123 22.55 18.78 -21.54
N GLN A 124 23.05 18.62 -20.31
CA GLN A 124 22.32 17.92 -19.24
C GLN A 124 21.00 18.60 -18.92
N ARG A 125 20.97 19.93 -18.95
CA ARG A 125 19.79 20.71 -18.60
C ARG A 125 18.80 20.81 -19.75
N GLU A 126 19.25 20.89 -21.00
CA GLU A 126 18.40 20.70 -22.19
C GLU A 126 17.71 19.33 -22.17
N GLN A 127 18.46 18.27 -21.86
CA GLN A 127 17.91 16.92 -21.72
C GLN A 127 16.90 16.83 -20.56
N TYR A 128 17.17 17.48 -19.43
CA TYR A 128 16.21 17.57 -18.33
C TYR A 128 14.90 18.25 -18.76
N MET A 129 14.98 19.37 -19.49
CA MET A 129 13.78 20.07 -19.99
C MET A 129 12.97 19.21 -20.96
N LEU A 130 13.62 18.50 -21.88
CA LEU A 130 12.98 17.54 -22.77
C LEU A 130 12.28 16.42 -21.99
N ASN A 131 12.93 15.88 -20.95
CA ASN A 131 12.34 14.85 -20.09
C ASN A 131 11.12 15.39 -19.33
N GLN A 132 11.17 16.63 -18.81
CA GLN A 132 10.00 17.24 -18.16
C GLN A 132 8.83 17.42 -19.13
N GLN A 133 9.10 17.84 -20.37
CA GLN A 133 8.08 17.97 -21.40
C GLN A 133 7.48 16.61 -21.78
N ALA A 134 8.30 15.57 -21.89
CA ALA A 134 7.84 14.20 -22.14
C ALA A 134 6.92 13.70 -21.02
N ILE A 135 7.31 13.89 -19.75
CA ILE A 135 6.48 13.52 -18.59
C ILE A 135 5.12 14.24 -18.63
N LYS A 136 5.12 15.54 -18.97
CA LYS A 136 3.88 16.31 -19.07
C LYS A 136 2.95 15.76 -20.16
N LEU A 137 3.49 15.47 -21.34
CA LEU A 137 2.73 14.87 -22.45
C LEU A 137 2.17 13.50 -22.07
N GLU A 138 2.95 12.66 -21.38
CA GLU A 138 2.47 11.35 -20.89
C GLU A 138 1.34 11.50 -19.86
N GLN A 139 1.40 12.51 -18.98
CA GLN A 139 0.34 12.81 -18.03
C GLN A 139 -0.93 13.27 -18.73
N GLU A 140 -0.83 14.15 -19.71
CA GLU A 140 -1.96 14.62 -20.52
C GLU A 140 -2.59 13.47 -21.32
N ASP A 141 -1.80 12.62 -21.97
CA ASP A 141 -2.26 11.42 -22.68
C ASP A 141 -2.95 10.41 -21.74
N ARG A 142 -2.41 10.23 -20.52
CA ARG A 142 -3.07 9.41 -19.49
C ARG A 142 -4.43 9.98 -19.09
N GLN A 143 -4.53 11.29 -18.89
CA GLN A 143 -5.80 11.95 -18.58
C GLN A 143 -6.80 11.82 -19.72
N LEU A 144 -6.37 11.98 -20.97
CA LEU A 144 -7.21 11.81 -22.15
C LEU A 144 -7.75 10.38 -22.24
N ARG A 145 -6.91 9.36 -22.05
CA ARG A 145 -7.34 7.95 -22.01
C ARG A 145 -8.32 7.67 -20.88
N GLN A 146 -8.13 8.28 -19.70
CA GLN A 146 -9.07 8.16 -18.59
C GLN A 146 -10.42 8.80 -18.93
N GLN A 147 -10.44 10.00 -19.53
CA GLN A 147 -11.67 10.64 -19.98
C GLN A 147 -12.40 9.82 -21.05
N GLN A 148 -11.66 9.26 -22.02
CA GLN A 148 -12.23 8.37 -23.03
C GLN A 148 -12.79 7.07 -22.42
N ALA A 149 -12.12 6.51 -21.41
CA ALA A 149 -12.63 5.34 -20.68
C ALA A 149 -13.88 5.69 -19.87
N MET A 150 -13.92 6.89 -19.28
CA MET A 150 -15.09 7.42 -18.58
C MET A 150 -16.29 7.60 -19.52
N ASN A 151 -16.07 7.97 -20.77
CA ASN A 151 -17.14 8.23 -21.75
C ASN A 151 -17.61 6.99 -22.52
N LYS A 152 -17.21 5.77 -22.12
CA LYS A 152 -17.77 4.57 -22.75
C LYS A 152 -19.26 4.47 -22.47
N GLN A 153 -20.05 4.50 -23.53
CA GLN A 153 -21.50 4.38 -23.50
C GLN A 153 -21.95 2.97 -23.84
N PHE A 154 -23.14 2.60 -23.35
CA PHE A 154 -23.87 1.42 -23.76
C PHE A 154 -25.34 1.77 -23.93
N THR A 155 -26.06 0.98 -24.73
CA THR A 155 -27.51 1.14 -24.91
C THR A 155 -28.24 0.25 -23.92
N CYS A 156 -29.10 0.83 -23.08
CA CYS A 156 -29.88 0.07 -22.11
C CYS A 156 -30.91 -0.83 -22.81
N ASN A 157 -30.97 -2.12 -22.46
CA ASN A 157 -31.92 -3.06 -23.08
C ASN A 157 -33.39 -2.85 -22.65
N ILE A 158 -33.68 -1.99 -21.67
CA ILE A 158 -35.05 -1.66 -21.24
C ILE A 158 -35.50 -0.31 -21.82
N CYS A 159 -34.80 0.79 -21.52
CA CYS A 159 -35.19 2.12 -21.99
C CYS A 159 -34.64 2.51 -23.37
N GLN A 160 -33.70 1.74 -23.92
CA GLN A 160 -33.03 2.00 -25.20
C GLN A 160 -32.21 3.29 -25.26
N ASP A 161 -32.01 3.97 -24.13
CA ASP A 161 -31.15 5.15 -24.04
C ASP A 161 -29.67 4.78 -23.97
N GLU A 162 -28.82 5.68 -24.47
CA GLU A 162 -27.37 5.64 -24.27
C GLU A 162 -27.01 6.09 -22.85
N LYS A 163 -26.31 5.22 -22.12
CA LYS A 163 -25.94 5.41 -20.71
C LYS A 163 -24.46 5.16 -20.50
N ASN A 164 -23.90 5.80 -19.49
CA ASN A 164 -22.48 5.66 -19.18
C ASN A 164 -22.22 4.33 -18.45
N ILE A 165 -21.29 3.51 -18.94
CA ILE A 165 -20.97 2.20 -18.34
C ILE A 165 -20.49 2.35 -16.90
N ASN A 166 -19.74 3.40 -16.58
CA ASN A 166 -19.05 3.52 -15.29
C ASN A 166 -19.97 3.99 -14.17
N ASN A 167 -20.99 4.77 -14.49
CA ASN A 167 -21.83 5.44 -13.48
C ASN A 167 -23.27 4.92 -13.46
N GLU A 168 -23.79 4.43 -14.58
CA GLU A 168 -25.23 4.19 -14.75
C GLU A 168 -25.53 2.78 -15.23
N GLY A 169 -24.51 2.00 -15.61
CA GLY A 169 -24.68 0.66 -16.18
C GLY A 169 -24.53 -0.48 -15.20
N ARG A 170 -25.30 -1.55 -15.42
CA ARG A 170 -25.11 -2.87 -14.81
C ARG A 170 -25.07 -3.92 -15.92
N THR A 171 -24.09 -4.81 -15.83
CA THR A 171 -23.97 -5.96 -16.75
C THR A 171 -24.29 -7.22 -15.97
N LEU A 172 -25.31 -7.96 -16.41
CA LEU A 172 -25.65 -9.26 -15.83
C LEU A 172 -24.71 -10.35 -16.37
N ASN A 173 -24.65 -11.50 -15.70
CA ASN A 173 -23.83 -12.66 -16.13
C ASN A 173 -24.21 -13.19 -17.53
N CYS A 174 -25.43 -12.93 -18.01
CA CYS A 174 -25.82 -13.24 -19.38
C CYS A 174 -25.14 -12.36 -20.45
N GLY A 175 -24.53 -11.25 -20.03
CA GLY A 175 -23.95 -10.20 -20.88
C GLY A 175 -24.91 -9.06 -21.21
N CYS A 176 -26.17 -9.12 -20.77
CA CYS A 176 -27.12 -8.03 -21.00
C CYS A 176 -26.80 -6.83 -20.11
N GLN A 177 -26.89 -5.65 -20.72
CA GLN A 177 -26.58 -4.38 -20.08
C GLN A 177 -27.85 -3.58 -19.90
N PHE A 178 -28.00 -3.00 -18.72
CA PHE A 178 -29.17 -2.20 -18.36
C PHE A 178 -28.70 -1.01 -17.54
N CYS A 179 -29.46 0.09 -17.58
CA CYS A 179 -29.22 1.17 -16.66
C CYS A 179 -29.71 0.82 -15.25
N GLU A 180 -29.12 1.45 -14.25
CA GLU A 180 -29.42 1.23 -12.84
C GLU A 180 -30.91 1.47 -12.53
N ASP A 181 -31.47 2.55 -13.06
CA ASP A 181 -32.87 2.94 -12.84
C ASP A 181 -33.84 1.89 -13.38
N CYS A 182 -33.63 1.42 -14.62
CA CYS A 182 -34.51 0.42 -15.21
C CYS A 182 -34.42 -0.93 -14.50
N LEU A 183 -33.24 -1.35 -14.05
CA LEU A 183 -33.11 -2.58 -13.26
C LEU A 183 -33.73 -2.45 -11.87
N ARG A 184 -33.59 -1.29 -11.23
CA ARG A 184 -34.21 -0.98 -9.94
C ARG A 184 -35.72 -1.08 -10.05
N GLU A 185 -36.31 -0.42 -11.04
CA GLU A 185 -37.76 -0.41 -11.24
C GLU A 185 -38.30 -1.79 -11.59
N TYR A 186 -37.60 -2.54 -12.44
CA TYR A 186 -37.92 -3.93 -12.74
C TYR A 186 -37.90 -4.82 -11.48
N ALA A 187 -36.83 -4.74 -10.68
CA ALA A 187 -36.70 -5.50 -9.44
C ALA A 187 -37.82 -5.13 -8.45
N LEU A 188 -38.14 -3.84 -8.30
CA LEU A 188 -39.24 -3.37 -7.47
C LEU A 188 -40.59 -3.94 -7.91
N GLN A 189 -40.89 -3.91 -9.21
CA GLN A 189 -42.16 -4.45 -9.73
C GLN A 189 -42.27 -5.96 -9.46
N LYS A 190 -41.19 -6.71 -9.68
CA LYS A 190 -41.17 -8.15 -9.41
C LYS A 190 -41.38 -8.47 -7.93
N ILE A 191 -40.77 -7.70 -7.02
CA ILE A 191 -40.99 -7.85 -5.58
C ILE A 191 -42.41 -7.48 -5.17
N LYS A 192 -42.95 -6.37 -5.70
CA LYS A 192 -44.32 -5.90 -5.41
C LYS A 192 -45.38 -6.90 -5.88
N ASN A 193 -45.19 -7.50 -7.04
CA ASN A 193 -46.12 -8.49 -7.60
C ASN A 193 -45.94 -9.90 -7.00
N GLY A 194 -44.89 -10.12 -6.19
CA GLY A 194 -44.54 -11.47 -5.72
C GLY A 194 -44.10 -12.41 -6.84
N GLU A 195 -43.70 -11.87 -8.00
CA GLU A 195 -43.33 -12.63 -9.20
C GLU A 195 -41.83 -12.99 -9.18
N PHE A 196 -41.42 -13.74 -8.16
CA PHE A 196 -40.08 -14.32 -8.10
C PHE A 196 -40.20 -15.80 -7.77
N TYR A 197 -39.75 -16.65 -8.69
CA TYR A 197 -39.84 -18.10 -8.59
C TYR A 197 -38.56 -18.63 -7.92
N GLU A 198 -38.68 -19.57 -6.98
CA GLU A 198 -37.53 -20.15 -6.25
C GLU A 198 -36.55 -19.09 -5.72
N ASN A 199 -37.07 -17.98 -5.19
CA ASN A 199 -36.29 -16.88 -4.62
C ASN A 199 -35.42 -16.08 -5.62
N GLN A 200 -35.59 -16.24 -6.94
CA GLN A 200 -34.74 -15.57 -7.95
C GLN A 200 -35.51 -14.59 -8.85
N ILE A 201 -34.95 -13.40 -9.07
CA ILE A 201 -35.42 -12.43 -10.07
C ILE A 201 -34.60 -12.64 -11.35
N PHE A 202 -35.24 -13.10 -12.42
CA PHE A 202 -34.56 -13.39 -13.68
C PHE A 202 -34.26 -12.13 -14.51
N CYS A 203 -33.27 -12.24 -15.39
CA CYS A 203 -32.91 -11.21 -16.37
C CYS A 203 -34.16 -10.69 -17.12
N PRO A 204 -34.36 -9.36 -17.23
CA PRO A 204 -35.47 -8.75 -17.98
C PRO A 204 -35.59 -9.24 -19.43
N ASN A 205 -34.46 -9.51 -20.09
CA ASN A 205 -34.43 -10.00 -21.47
C ASN A 205 -34.76 -11.49 -21.62
N SER A 206 -35.14 -12.20 -20.54
CA SER A 206 -35.50 -13.62 -20.59
C SER A 206 -34.40 -14.49 -21.24
N CYS A 207 -33.14 -14.17 -20.95
CA CYS A 207 -31.99 -14.86 -21.53
C CYS A 207 -31.95 -16.32 -21.09
N LYS A 208 -32.09 -17.25 -22.04
CA LYS A 208 -32.09 -18.71 -21.80
C LYS A 208 -30.74 -19.30 -21.37
N LYS A 209 -29.70 -18.47 -21.15
CA LYS A 209 -28.44 -18.95 -20.56
C LYS A 209 -28.73 -19.32 -19.11
N GLN A 210 -28.65 -20.63 -18.81
CA GLN A 210 -28.91 -21.25 -17.51
C GLN A 210 -28.42 -20.34 -16.35
N GLY A 211 -29.33 -19.93 -15.46
CA GLY A 211 -28.97 -19.24 -14.21
C GLY A 211 -28.65 -17.74 -14.30
N SER A 212 -29.22 -17.00 -15.26
CA SER A 212 -29.03 -15.55 -15.34
C SER A 212 -30.06 -14.79 -14.50
N PHE A 213 -29.81 -14.69 -13.19
CA PHE A 213 -30.64 -13.98 -12.21
C PHE A 213 -29.90 -12.77 -11.61
N LEU A 214 -30.67 -11.81 -11.07
CA LEU A 214 -30.16 -10.73 -10.24
C LEU A 214 -29.82 -11.34 -8.88
N ASP A 215 -28.54 -11.28 -8.50
CA ASP A 215 -28.11 -11.79 -7.20
C ASP A 215 -28.59 -10.88 -6.04
N THR A 216 -28.63 -11.42 -4.83
CA THR A 216 -29.12 -10.71 -3.65
C THR A 216 -28.33 -9.44 -3.34
N PHE A 217 -27.03 -9.39 -3.65
CA PHE A 217 -26.20 -8.20 -3.44
C PHE A 217 -26.55 -7.10 -4.46
N MET A 218 -26.73 -7.47 -5.73
CA MET A 218 -27.18 -6.56 -6.77
C MET A 218 -28.57 -6.00 -6.45
N ILE A 219 -29.51 -6.82 -5.99
CA ILE A 219 -30.84 -6.36 -5.58
C ILE A 219 -30.73 -5.39 -4.39
N LYS A 220 -29.91 -5.73 -3.37
CA LYS A 220 -29.69 -4.83 -2.23
C LYS A 220 -29.07 -3.50 -2.65
N ASP A 221 -28.11 -3.53 -3.58
CA ASP A 221 -27.45 -2.34 -4.12
C ASP A 221 -28.42 -1.47 -4.93
N LEU A 222 -29.28 -2.08 -5.75
CA LEU A 222 -30.28 -1.39 -6.54
C LEU A 222 -31.38 -0.75 -5.69
N LEU A 223 -31.77 -1.40 -4.59
CA LEU A 223 -32.89 -0.99 -3.71
C LEU A 223 -32.45 -0.21 -2.48
N LYS A 224 -31.32 0.50 -2.55
CA LYS A 224 -30.87 1.38 -1.46
C LYS A 224 -31.89 2.48 -1.14
N ASP A 225 -31.71 3.09 0.03
CA ASP A 225 -32.47 4.24 0.53
C ASP A 225 -33.97 3.92 0.73
N GLU A 226 -34.86 4.71 0.12
CA GLU A 226 -36.32 4.60 0.28
C GLU A 226 -36.91 3.24 -0.12
N ASN A 227 -36.18 2.46 -0.91
CA ASN A 227 -36.60 1.16 -1.41
C ASN A 227 -36.14 -0.01 -0.53
N GLU A 228 -35.38 0.24 0.53
CA GLU A 228 -34.80 -0.80 1.40
C GLU A 228 -35.90 -1.62 2.11
N VAL A 229 -37.06 -1.00 2.36
CA VAL A 229 -38.25 -1.69 2.91
C VAL A 229 -38.72 -2.83 2.00
N TYR A 230 -38.63 -2.68 0.67
CA TYR A 230 -39.02 -3.74 -0.27
C TYR A 230 -37.99 -4.86 -0.31
N TYR A 231 -36.70 -4.54 -0.17
CA TYR A 231 -35.66 -5.55 0.02
C TYR A 231 -35.92 -6.36 1.29
N GLN A 232 -36.25 -5.71 2.40
CA GLN A 232 -36.60 -6.41 3.65
C GLN A 232 -37.84 -7.28 3.48
N LYS A 233 -38.90 -6.80 2.82
CA LYS A 233 -40.10 -7.60 2.50
C LYS A 233 -39.77 -8.83 1.66
N MET A 234 -38.85 -8.72 0.69
CA MET A 234 -38.38 -9.87 -0.09
C MET A 234 -37.68 -10.89 0.81
N ILE A 235 -36.81 -10.45 1.72
CA ILE A 235 -36.13 -11.34 2.68
C ILE A 235 -37.13 -12.00 3.63
N ASP A 236 -38.12 -11.25 4.12
CA ASP A 236 -39.16 -11.77 5.01
C ASP A 236 -40.08 -12.76 4.29
N PHE A 237 -40.40 -12.52 3.02
CA PHE A 237 -41.15 -13.46 2.19
C PHE A 237 -40.35 -14.74 1.93
N ARG A 238 -39.05 -14.59 1.58
CA ARG A 238 -38.12 -15.72 1.46
C ARG A 238 -38.07 -16.53 2.77
N ALA A 239 -38.02 -15.86 3.93
CA ALA A 239 -38.01 -16.53 5.23
C ALA A 239 -39.33 -17.28 5.53
N LYS A 240 -40.48 -16.73 5.12
CA LYS A 240 -41.80 -17.38 5.31
C LYS A 240 -42.04 -18.58 4.38
N ASP A 241 -41.53 -18.54 3.15
CA ASP A 241 -41.54 -19.73 2.29
C ASP A 241 -40.55 -20.79 2.77
N TYR A 242 -39.44 -20.36 3.40
CA TYR A 242 -38.49 -21.24 4.07
C TYR A 242 -39.09 -22.00 5.27
N GLU A 243 -40.05 -21.39 5.97
CA GLU A 243 -40.79 -22.02 7.07
C GLU A 243 -41.76 -23.12 6.60
N ARG A 244 -41.97 -23.33 5.29
CA ARG A 244 -42.90 -24.36 4.77
C ARG A 244 -42.28 -25.70 4.40
N ASP A 245 -40.98 -25.79 4.12
CA ASP A 245 -40.35 -27.07 3.80
C ASP A 245 -39.16 -27.35 4.74
N PRO A 246 -39.36 -28.17 5.80
CA PRO A 246 -38.32 -28.50 6.78
C PRO A 246 -37.12 -29.24 6.17
N ASN A 247 -37.19 -29.61 4.89
CA ASN A 247 -36.07 -30.22 4.18
C ASN A 247 -35.03 -29.20 3.72
N PHE A 248 -35.32 -27.91 3.57
CA PHE A 248 -34.30 -26.95 3.16
C PHE A 248 -33.47 -26.42 4.35
N LYS A 249 -32.14 -26.44 4.25
CA LYS A 249 -31.20 -25.83 5.22
C LYS A 249 -30.32 -24.75 4.61
N LEU A 250 -30.24 -23.62 5.30
CA LEU A 250 -29.41 -22.47 4.94
C LEU A 250 -28.04 -22.68 5.57
N ILE A 251 -27.00 -22.74 4.74
CA ILE A 251 -25.62 -23.01 5.14
C ILE A 251 -24.76 -21.83 4.74
N LYS A 252 -24.02 -21.27 5.70
CA LYS A 252 -23.01 -20.25 5.45
C LYS A 252 -21.72 -20.90 4.97
N CYS A 253 -21.08 -20.31 3.98
CA CYS A 253 -19.81 -20.82 3.48
C CYS A 253 -18.72 -20.72 4.56
N PRO A 254 -18.04 -21.83 4.89
CA PRO A 254 -16.93 -21.82 5.85
C PRO A 254 -15.61 -21.30 5.25
N GLY A 255 -15.59 -20.82 4.00
CA GLY A 255 -14.36 -20.38 3.36
C GLY A 255 -13.92 -18.96 3.77
N TYR A 256 -12.65 -18.65 3.51
CA TYR A 256 -12.08 -17.31 3.72
C TYR A 256 -11.45 -16.79 2.42
N LEU A 257 -11.37 -15.47 2.30
CA LEU A 257 -10.73 -14.73 1.22
C LEU A 257 -9.63 -13.85 1.80
N LEU A 258 -8.57 -13.63 1.03
CA LEU A 258 -7.51 -12.69 1.34
C LEU A 258 -7.72 -11.40 0.56
N LYS A 259 -7.58 -10.26 1.23
CA LYS A 259 -7.59 -8.94 0.58
C LYS A 259 -6.20 -8.33 0.73
N SER A 260 -5.57 -7.98 -0.39
CA SER A 260 -4.33 -7.22 -0.33
C SER A 260 -4.62 -5.78 0.08
N GLN A 261 -3.74 -5.18 0.85
CA GLN A 261 -3.82 -3.74 1.18
C GLN A 261 -3.68 -2.85 -0.07
N ASN A 262 -3.11 -3.37 -1.16
CA ASN A 262 -2.80 -2.61 -2.38
C ASN A 262 -3.73 -2.92 -3.57
N SER A 263 -4.67 -3.87 -3.43
CA SER A 263 -5.64 -4.20 -4.49
C SER A 263 -7.06 -4.32 -3.95
N LYS A 264 -8.06 -3.92 -4.75
CA LYS A 264 -9.47 -4.20 -4.44
C LYS A 264 -9.85 -5.66 -4.70
N GLU A 265 -8.99 -6.42 -5.37
CA GLU A 265 -9.20 -7.84 -5.69
C GLU A 265 -9.03 -8.73 -4.46
N LEU A 266 -10.00 -9.63 -4.28
CA LEU A 266 -10.00 -10.69 -3.27
C LEU A 266 -9.33 -11.93 -3.86
N SER A 267 -8.26 -12.40 -3.24
CA SER A 267 -7.62 -13.67 -3.59
C SER A 267 -8.20 -14.82 -2.77
N ILE A 268 -8.39 -15.95 -3.43
CA ILE A 268 -8.95 -17.16 -2.83
C ILE A 268 -7.89 -17.82 -1.94
N MET A 269 -8.24 -18.15 -0.69
CA MET A 269 -7.41 -19.04 0.13
C MET A 269 -7.64 -20.48 -0.29
N LYS A 270 -6.54 -21.22 -0.51
CA LYS A 270 -6.62 -22.67 -0.76
C LYS A 270 -7.08 -23.41 0.49
N GLN A 271 -7.68 -24.59 0.30
CA GLN A 271 -8.23 -25.41 1.38
C GLN A 271 -7.25 -25.65 2.54
N ASN A 272 -6.04 -26.10 2.22
CA ASN A 272 -4.98 -26.34 3.21
C ASN A 272 -4.63 -25.09 4.03
N GLN A 273 -4.67 -23.90 3.41
CA GLN A 273 -4.37 -22.64 4.09
C GLN A 273 -5.49 -22.23 5.05
N ILE A 274 -6.75 -22.49 4.70
CA ILE A 274 -7.90 -22.25 5.59
C ILE A 274 -7.82 -23.17 6.81
N ASP A 275 -7.53 -24.45 6.58
CA ASP A 275 -7.44 -25.45 7.64
C ASP A 275 -6.24 -25.16 8.58
N ASP A 276 -5.07 -24.84 8.02
CA ASP A 276 -3.90 -24.43 8.80
C ASP A 276 -4.14 -23.13 9.58
N PHE A 277 -4.86 -22.17 9.00
CA PHE A 277 -5.23 -20.92 9.69
C PHE A 277 -6.16 -21.19 10.88
N ARG A 278 -7.18 -22.04 10.71
CA ARG A 278 -8.07 -22.48 11.79
C ARG A 278 -7.33 -23.19 12.92
N MET A 279 -6.36 -24.02 12.56
CA MET A 279 -5.49 -24.71 13.51
C MET A 279 -4.39 -23.81 14.09
N LYS A 280 -4.37 -22.50 13.75
CA LYS A 280 -3.35 -21.53 14.15
C LYS A 280 -1.92 -21.95 13.78
N LYS A 281 -1.77 -22.77 12.73
CA LYS A 281 -0.48 -23.24 12.21
C LYS A 281 0.20 -22.23 11.30
N ILE A 282 -0.57 -21.31 10.70
CA ILE A 282 -0.07 -20.24 9.86
C ILE A 282 -0.56 -18.88 10.34
N SER A 283 0.31 -17.87 10.21
CA SER A 283 -0.02 -16.46 10.42
C SER A 283 -0.33 -15.78 9.10
N ILE A 284 -1.08 -14.67 9.17
CA ILE A 284 -1.48 -13.89 8.01
C ILE A 284 -0.24 -13.24 7.38
N PRO A 285 0.01 -13.39 6.07
CA PRO A 285 1.12 -12.73 5.40
C PRO A 285 1.04 -11.20 5.54
N SER A 286 2.19 -10.55 5.71
CA SER A 286 2.28 -9.09 5.84
C SER A 286 1.70 -8.40 4.60
N GLY A 287 0.75 -7.48 4.80
CA GLY A 287 0.07 -6.76 3.71
C GLY A 287 -1.27 -7.35 3.25
N PHE A 288 -1.79 -8.37 3.96
CA PHE A 288 -3.09 -8.98 3.66
C PHE A 288 -4.03 -8.96 4.88
N THR A 289 -5.34 -8.87 4.62
CA THR A 289 -6.40 -9.07 5.63
C THR A 289 -7.28 -10.25 5.25
N ILE A 290 -7.71 -11.04 6.25
CA ILE A 290 -8.63 -12.17 6.05
C ILE A 290 -10.06 -11.68 6.13
N HIS A 291 -10.88 -12.09 5.17
CA HIS A 291 -12.32 -11.85 5.14
C HIS A 291 -13.08 -13.17 5.08
N GLU A 292 -14.13 -13.31 5.87
CA GLU A 292 -15.05 -14.44 5.78
C GLU A 292 -15.83 -14.40 4.47
N CYS A 293 -15.96 -15.54 3.81
CA CYS A 293 -16.79 -15.66 2.62
C CYS A 293 -18.27 -15.48 3.00
N GLN A 294 -18.90 -14.42 2.49
CA GLN A 294 -20.29 -14.08 2.79
C GLN A 294 -21.32 -14.91 2.01
N ASN A 295 -20.88 -15.97 1.31
CA ASN A 295 -21.77 -16.78 0.51
C ASN A 295 -22.71 -17.61 1.40
N MET A 296 -23.99 -17.66 1.04
CA MET A 296 -25.00 -18.49 1.71
C MET A 296 -25.66 -19.42 0.70
N TRP A 297 -25.89 -20.65 1.12
CA TRP A 297 -26.37 -21.73 0.28
C TRP A 297 -27.66 -22.30 0.84
N GLU A 298 -28.63 -22.52 -0.03
CA GLU A 298 -29.82 -23.30 0.28
C GLU A 298 -29.56 -24.75 -0.15
N TYR A 299 -29.72 -25.68 0.79
CA TYR A 299 -29.50 -27.11 0.57
C TYR A 299 -30.78 -27.88 0.86
N ASP A 300 -31.25 -28.64 -0.13
CA ASP A 300 -32.33 -29.60 0.08
C ASP A 300 -31.79 -30.87 0.74
N GLN A 301 -32.25 -31.17 1.96
CA GLN A 301 -31.88 -32.39 2.68
C GLN A 301 -32.25 -33.67 1.93
N ARG A 302 -33.16 -33.61 0.94
CA ARG A 302 -33.53 -34.75 0.08
C ARG A 302 -32.45 -35.10 -0.94
N ASP A 303 -31.62 -34.14 -1.35
CA ASP A 303 -30.56 -34.37 -2.33
C ASP A 303 -29.44 -35.27 -1.80
N ASN A 304 -29.36 -35.41 -0.48
CA ASN A 304 -28.38 -36.24 0.22
C ASN A 304 -26.92 -35.95 -0.18
N LEU A 305 -26.68 -34.75 -0.73
CA LEU A 305 -25.36 -34.26 -1.07
C LEU A 305 -24.58 -34.02 0.22
N LYS A 306 -23.42 -34.68 0.34
CA LYS A 306 -22.58 -34.59 1.54
C LYS A 306 -21.57 -33.45 1.46
N GLN A 307 -21.16 -33.10 0.24
CA GLN A 307 -20.07 -32.16 -0.03
C GLN A 307 -20.45 -31.21 -1.14
N THR A 308 -19.89 -30.01 -1.10
CA THR A 308 -20.05 -29.05 -2.18
C THR A 308 -18.89 -28.06 -2.25
N LYS A 309 -18.84 -27.29 -3.36
CA LYS A 309 -17.81 -26.31 -3.65
C LYS A 309 -18.40 -24.90 -3.78
N CYS A 310 -17.93 -23.97 -2.96
CA CYS A 310 -18.37 -22.58 -3.00
C CYS A 310 -18.08 -21.91 -4.37
N ASN A 311 -19.06 -21.29 -5.01
CA ASN A 311 -18.84 -20.58 -6.29
C ASN A 311 -18.08 -19.25 -6.13
N ILE A 312 -18.05 -18.65 -4.92
CA ILE A 312 -17.33 -17.41 -4.64
C ILE A 312 -15.87 -17.70 -4.26
N CYS A 313 -15.64 -18.46 -3.18
CA CYS A 313 -14.30 -18.71 -2.65
C CYS A 313 -13.70 -20.06 -3.05
N GLN A 314 -14.41 -20.87 -3.86
CA GLN A 314 -13.94 -22.18 -4.35
C GLN A 314 -13.59 -23.20 -3.25
N TYR A 315 -13.91 -22.92 -1.99
CA TYR A 315 -13.69 -23.83 -0.86
C TYR A 315 -14.65 -25.01 -0.92
N GLU A 316 -14.11 -26.22 -0.74
CA GLU A 316 -14.87 -27.46 -0.66
C GLU A 316 -15.17 -27.80 0.80
N PHE A 317 -16.44 -28.07 1.12
CA PHE A 317 -16.87 -28.28 2.50
C PHE A 317 -18.03 -29.27 2.62
N CYS A 318 -18.18 -29.81 3.83
CA CYS A 318 -19.31 -30.67 4.19
C CYS A 318 -20.54 -29.81 4.52
N LEU A 319 -21.67 -30.11 3.88
CA LEU A 319 -22.95 -29.39 4.07
C LEU A 319 -23.51 -29.53 5.50
N PHE A 320 -23.01 -30.51 6.26
CA PHE A 320 -23.40 -30.76 7.65
C PHE A 320 -22.40 -30.19 8.67
N GLY A 321 -21.42 -29.39 8.22
CA GLY A 321 -20.50 -28.66 9.11
C GLY A 321 -19.42 -29.53 9.75
N CYS A 322 -18.99 -30.61 9.08
CA CYS A 322 -17.80 -31.36 9.51
C CYS A 322 -16.52 -30.55 9.25
N GLU A 323 -15.54 -30.67 10.16
CA GLU A 323 -14.25 -29.97 10.05
C GLU A 323 -13.43 -30.38 8.83
N LYS A 324 -13.69 -31.58 8.28
CA LYS A 324 -13.03 -32.08 7.07
C LYS A 324 -14.05 -32.72 6.14
N THR A 325 -13.77 -32.64 4.84
CA THR A 325 -14.51 -33.40 3.83
C THR A 325 -14.24 -34.89 4.01
N HIS A 326 -15.29 -35.71 4.04
CA HIS A 326 -15.18 -37.16 4.25
C HIS A 326 -16.05 -37.92 3.25
N GLN A 327 -15.54 -39.05 2.76
CA GLN A 327 -16.24 -39.97 1.86
C GLN A 327 -16.48 -41.31 2.56
N GLY A 328 -17.58 -41.99 2.23
CA GLY A 328 -17.89 -43.32 2.77
C GLY A 328 -18.52 -43.36 4.18
N PHE A 329 -18.47 -42.28 4.95
CA PHE A 329 -19.06 -42.19 6.30
C PHE A 329 -20.26 -41.22 6.36
N THR A 330 -21.18 -41.43 7.30
CA THR A 330 -22.11 -40.36 7.74
C THR A 330 -21.34 -39.31 8.55
N CYS A 331 -21.87 -38.10 8.67
CA CYS A 331 -21.23 -37.02 9.43
C CYS A 331 -21.05 -37.37 10.90
N GLU A 332 -22.00 -38.12 11.47
CA GLU A 332 -21.95 -38.64 12.84
C GLU A 332 -20.86 -39.71 13.00
N GLN A 333 -20.80 -40.68 12.08
CA GLN A 333 -19.72 -41.68 12.06
C GLN A 333 -18.34 -41.05 11.87
N PHE A 334 -18.24 -40.00 11.06
CA PHE A 334 -16.97 -39.31 10.84
C PHE A 334 -16.52 -38.51 12.07
N LYS A 335 -17.44 -37.84 12.77
CA LYS A 335 -17.15 -37.18 14.05
C LYS A 335 -16.69 -38.21 15.09
N GLN A 336 -17.39 -39.33 15.19
CA GLN A 336 -17.04 -40.41 16.11
C GLN A 336 -15.65 -41.00 15.79
N TRP A 337 -15.37 -41.24 14.52
CA TRP A 337 -14.06 -41.71 14.06
C TRP A 337 -12.94 -40.72 14.37
N LEU A 338 -13.15 -39.41 14.21
CA LEU A 338 -12.18 -38.38 14.58
C LEU A 338 -11.86 -38.40 16.08
N ILE A 339 -12.87 -38.55 16.93
CA ILE A 339 -12.69 -38.65 18.40
C ILE A 339 -11.87 -39.89 18.75
N GLU A 340 -12.17 -41.02 18.11
CA GLU A 340 -11.52 -42.30 18.38
C GLU A 340 -10.06 -42.34 17.88
N ASN A 341 -9.75 -41.59 16.81
CA ASN A 341 -8.45 -41.62 16.13
C ASN A 341 -7.59 -40.35 16.34
N SER A 342 -8.06 -39.36 17.12
CA SER A 342 -7.27 -38.18 17.49
C SER A 342 -6.32 -38.50 18.66
N VAL A 343 -5.01 -38.57 18.38
CA VAL A 343 -3.95 -38.93 19.33
C VAL A 343 -3.87 -37.96 20.53
N VAL A 344 -4.21 -36.69 20.31
CA VAL A 344 -4.17 -35.62 21.34
C VAL A 344 -5.32 -35.75 22.33
N ASP A 345 -6.49 -36.21 21.89
CA ASP A 345 -7.68 -36.34 22.74
C ASP A 345 -7.62 -37.57 23.64
N GLN A 346 -6.92 -38.64 23.24
CA GLN A 346 -6.74 -39.83 24.08
C GLN A 346 -5.91 -39.54 25.34
N GLU A 347 -4.87 -38.71 25.26
CA GLU A 347 -4.08 -38.30 26.44
C GLU A 347 -4.87 -37.36 27.35
N PHE A 348 -5.62 -36.43 26.76
CA PHE A 348 -6.47 -35.51 27.52
C PHE A 348 -7.62 -36.24 28.24
N GLN A 349 -8.24 -37.24 27.60
CA GLN A 349 -9.25 -38.08 28.23
C GLN A 349 -8.69 -38.89 29.41
N LYS A 350 -7.47 -39.43 29.28
CA LYS A 350 -6.77 -40.09 30.40
C LYS A 350 -6.53 -39.11 31.56
N LEU A 351 -6.20 -37.85 31.27
CA LEU A 351 -5.98 -36.81 32.28
C LEU A 351 -7.29 -36.43 33.00
N VAL A 352 -8.39 -36.26 32.27
CA VAL A 352 -9.72 -35.99 32.83
C VAL A 352 -10.16 -37.09 33.80
N GLN A 353 -9.93 -38.36 33.43
CA GLN A 353 -10.26 -39.50 34.28
C GLN A 353 -9.34 -39.61 35.51
N ARG A 354 -8.02 -39.45 35.31
CA ARG A 354 -7.03 -39.53 36.39
C ARG A 354 -7.25 -38.45 37.45
N ASP A 355 -7.43 -37.21 37.01
CA ASP A 355 -7.48 -36.03 37.88
C ASP A 355 -8.91 -35.66 38.30
N LYS A 356 -9.90 -36.52 37.97
CA LYS A 356 -11.34 -36.40 38.30
C LYS A 356 -11.88 -34.99 38.02
N LEU A 357 -11.67 -34.52 36.78
CA LEU A 357 -12.12 -33.20 36.33
C LEU A 357 -13.59 -33.25 35.91
N PHE A 358 -14.38 -32.27 36.37
CA PHE A 358 -15.81 -32.16 36.06
C PHE A 358 -16.07 -31.01 35.10
N GLN A 359 -17.00 -31.17 34.16
CA GLN A 359 -17.42 -30.08 33.28
C GLN A 359 -18.54 -29.27 33.90
N CYS A 360 -18.44 -27.93 33.82
CA CYS A 360 -19.54 -27.05 34.18
C CYS A 360 -20.72 -27.21 33.21
N PRO A 361 -21.96 -27.46 33.65
CA PRO A 361 -23.11 -27.61 32.76
C PRO A 361 -23.47 -26.33 31.99
N LYS A 362 -23.07 -25.15 32.49
CA LYS A 362 -23.35 -23.86 31.83
C LYS A 362 -22.30 -23.49 30.77
N CYS A 363 -21.01 -23.70 31.03
CA CYS A 363 -19.94 -23.18 30.19
C CYS A 363 -18.92 -24.22 29.70
N GLN A 364 -19.11 -25.49 30.08
CA GLN A 364 -18.28 -26.66 29.72
C GLN A 364 -16.80 -26.59 30.13
N SER A 365 -16.40 -25.59 30.91
CA SER A 365 -15.05 -25.55 31.48
C SER A 365 -14.83 -26.67 32.49
N TYR A 366 -13.65 -27.29 32.45
CA TYR A 366 -13.23 -28.31 33.40
C TYR A 366 -12.88 -27.67 34.75
N ILE A 367 -13.36 -28.29 35.82
CA ILE A 367 -13.21 -27.87 37.21
C ILE A 367 -12.65 -29.05 38.00
N GLN A 368 -11.56 -28.81 38.72
CA GLN A 368 -10.97 -29.79 39.62
C GLN A 368 -11.65 -29.71 40.99
N LYS A 369 -11.97 -30.88 41.57
CA LYS A 369 -12.53 -30.96 42.92
C LYS A 369 -11.41 -30.86 43.96
N ASN A 370 -11.44 -29.81 44.78
CA ASN A 370 -10.45 -29.59 45.86
C ASN A 370 -10.90 -30.09 47.24
N GLY A 371 -11.82 -31.06 47.29
CA GLY A 371 -12.22 -31.81 48.49
C GLY A 371 -13.55 -31.42 49.16
N GLY A 372 -14.10 -32.35 49.94
CA GLY A 372 -15.15 -32.15 50.95
C GLY A 372 -16.61 -32.11 50.46
N CYS A 373 -16.96 -31.18 49.57
CA CYS A 373 -18.35 -30.94 49.18
C CYS A 373 -18.63 -31.35 47.72
N ASN A 374 -19.87 -31.79 47.44
CA ASN A 374 -20.33 -32.04 46.08
C ASN A 374 -20.82 -30.75 45.39
N HIS A 375 -21.08 -29.68 46.13
CA HIS A 375 -21.39 -28.36 45.58
C HIS A 375 -20.15 -27.70 44.99
N MET A 376 -20.24 -27.33 43.71
CA MET A 376 -19.19 -26.66 42.94
C MET A 376 -19.69 -25.33 42.39
N THR A 377 -18.86 -24.30 42.50
CA THR A 377 -19.08 -23.00 41.86
C THR A 377 -18.09 -22.80 40.71
N CYS A 378 -18.60 -22.58 39.50
CA CYS A 378 -17.77 -22.33 38.33
C CYS A 378 -17.09 -20.95 38.42
N ARG A 379 -15.76 -20.97 38.54
CA ARG A 379 -14.93 -19.76 38.65
C ARG A 379 -14.55 -19.12 37.32
N ARG A 380 -15.04 -19.64 36.18
CA ARG A 380 -14.81 -19.02 34.88
C ARG A 380 -15.39 -17.60 34.92
N PRO A 381 -14.63 -16.56 34.54
CA PRO A 381 -15.14 -15.19 34.47
C PRO A 381 -16.48 -15.14 33.70
N GLY A 382 -17.51 -14.58 34.32
CA GLY A 382 -18.86 -14.46 33.75
C GLY A 382 -19.78 -15.70 33.88
N CYS A 383 -19.30 -16.84 34.39
CA CYS A 383 -20.14 -18.03 34.54
C CYS A 383 -20.89 -18.07 35.89
N GLY A 384 -20.13 -18.16 37.00
CA GLY A 384 -20.65 -18.16 38.37
C GLY A 384 -21.59 -19.31 38.74
N LYS A 385 -21.80 -20.30 37.85
CA LYS A 385 -22.81 -21.36 38.04
C LYS A 385 -22.48 -22.25 39.23
N GLU A 386 -23.46 -22.46 40.10
CA GLU A 386 -23.41 -23.41 41.20
C GLU A 386 -24.13 -24.71 40.84
N PHE A 387 -23.46 -25.85 41.01
CA PHE A 387 -23.99 -27.15 40.61
C PHE A 387 -23.38 -28.28 41.45
N CYS A 388 -24.02 -29.45 41.47
CA CYS A 388 -23.48 -30.63 42.12
C CYS A 388 -22.52 -31.39 41.18
N CYS A 389 -21.30 -31.72 41.62
CA CYS A 389 -20.32 -32.46 40.80
C CYS A 389 -20.74 -33.91 40.51
N VAL A 390 -21.71 -34.46 41.25
CA VAL A 390 -22.17 -35.84 41.09
C VAL A 390 -23.27 -35.93 40.04
N CYS A 391 -24.33 -35.10 40.17
CA CYS A 391 -25.49 -35.16 39.29
C CYS A 391 -25.53 -34.05 38.23
N LEU A 392 -24.57 -33.11 38.25
CA LEU A 392 -24.46 -31.96 37.36
C LEU A 392 -25.70 -31.02 37.34
N ALA A 393 -26.60 -31.17 38.32
CA ALA A 393 -27.78 -30.34 38.49
C ALA A 393 -27.50 -29.09 39.33
N ASP A 394 -28.40 -28.12 39.23
CA ASP A 394 -28.36 -26.87 40.00
C ASP A 394 -28.39 -27.12 41.50
N HIS A 395 -27.58 -26.38 42.25
CA HIS A 395 -27.55 -26.47 43.70
C HIS A 395 -28.59 -25.52 44.33
N PRO A 396 -29.36 -25.95 45.36
CA PRO A 396 -29.30 -27.25 46.03
C PRO A 396 -30.01 -28.38 45.25
N CYS A 397 -29.37 -29.55 45.13
CA CYS A 397 -29.98 -30.74 44.56
C CYS A 397 -30.42 -31.70 45.68
N GLY A 398 -31.69 -32.10 45.68
CA GLY A 398 -32.32 -32.74 46.86
C GLY A 398 -31.93 -34.18 47.21
N LYS A 399 -30.73 -34.69 46.85
CA LYS A 399 -30.39 -36.11 47.08
C LYS A 399 -28.97 -36.49 47.54
N HIS A 400 -27.94 -35.64 47.56
CA HIS A 400 -26.55 -36.09 47.80
C HIS A 400 -25.70 -35.13 48.62
#